data_AF-A0A0R3QPB3-F1
#
_entry.id   AF-A0A0R3QPB3-F1
#
_cell.length_a   1.000
_cell.length_b   1.000
_cell.length_c   1.000
_cell.angle_alpha   90.00
_cell.angle_beta   90.00
_cell.angle_gamma   90.00
#
_symmetry.space_group_name_H-M   'P 1'
#
loop_
_entity.id
_entity.type
_entity.pdbx_description
1 polymer ?
#
loop_
_entity_poly.entity_id
_entity_poly.type
_entity_poly.pdbx_seq_one_letter_code
_entity_poly.pdbx_strand_id
1 'polypeptide(L)'
;MIVFTKQLCSHPSFRPLPTVDHEIVCYSKDPHKEFPKPKQLLYQFFFLTESFNCLFQEYKSTLQLERPSANVNINGKDEDNGEYDDELDAAINVAKQASPKSDTIPMVKPATNMNMDSVLQENRYLLSGKHCLYGGGIGWWKYEFCFGKSVIQFHDNSQGERTEILLGLFNLDIHKHWIDDNPQKKPLKVTFFGLTEIDGRITQVSHLYAGGAFCEKTNIHSVEVRIRCRISKGSQTAVTLYLLEPHTCQYILGVESSRFCELLQTVDQYGLIQLPEV
;
A
#
# COMPACT_ATOMS: atom_id res chain seq x y z
N MET A 1 6.81 -6.18 29.94
CA MET A 1 6.94 -4.72 29.77
C MET A 1 8.00 -4.48 28.72
N ILE A 2 7.63 -3.89 27.59
CA ILE A 2 8.55 -3.55 26.50
C ILE A 2 8.61 -2.03 26.48
N VAL A 3 9.80 -1.46 26.67
CA VAL A 3 10.01 -0.02 26.72
C VAL A 3 10.65 0.40 25.40
N PHE A 4 9.95 1.22 24.62
CA PHE A 4 10.46 1.78 23.38
C PHE A 4 11.03 3.17 23.65
N THR A 5 12.35 3.27 23.74
CA THR A 5 13.06 4.53 24.00
C THR A 5 14.33 4.59 23.16
N LYS A 6 14.63 5.76 22.58
CA LYS A 6 15.80 5.97 21.71
C LYS A 6 17.11 5.96 22.52
N GLN A 7 17.01 6.17 23.83
CA GLN A 7 18.11 6.22 24.79
C GLN A 7 18.74 4.84 25.03
N LEU A 8 18.02 3.74 24.77
CA LEU A 8 18.63 2.41 24.84
C LEU A 8 19.69 2.22 23.75
N CYS A 9 19.50 2.78 22.55
CA CYS A 9 20.46 2.65 21.45
C CYS A 9 21.78 3.40 21.70
N SER A 10 21.81 4.39 22.61
CA SER A 10 23.04 5.11 22.95
C SER A 10 23.89 4.38 23.99
N HIS A 11 23.27 3.55 24.84
CA HIS A 11 23.95 2.82 25.91
C HIS A 11 24.84 1.68 25.37
N PRO A 12 26.12 1.59 25.77
CA PRO A 12 27.09 0.64 25.20
C PRO A 12 26.65 -0.82 25.22
N SER A 13 25.97 -1.27 26.28
CA SER A 13 25.50 -2.66 26.43
C SER A 13 24.34 -3.05 25.51
N PHE A 14 23.68 -2.08 24.88
CA PHE A 14 22.57 -2.28 23.96
C PHE A 14 22.92 -1.88 22.52
N ARG A 15 24.19 -1.48 22.28
CA ARG A 15 24.68 -1.29 20.93
C ARG A 15 24.79 -2.67 20.26
N PRO A 16 24.28 -2.82 19.02
CA PRO A 16 24.57 -4.01 18.23
C PRO A 16 26.08 -4.19 18.16
N LEU A 17 26.55 -5.41 18.42
CA LEU A 17 27.95 -5.74 18.17
C LEU A 17 28.24 -5.45 16.69
N PRO A 18 29.38 -4.79 16.38
CA PRO A 18 29.74 -4.54 15.00
C PRO A 18 29.80 -5.87 14.26
N THR A 19 28.98 -6.01 13.22
CA THR A 19 29.03 -7.17 12.34
C THR A 19 30.37 -7.15 11.63
N VAL A 20 31.05 -8.28 11.59
CA VAL A 20 32.20 -8.45 10.71
C VAL A 20 31.63 -8.48 9.30
N ASP A 21 31.70 -7.34 8.62
CA ASP A 21 31.29 -7.26 7.22
C ASP A 21 32.28 -8.03 6.38
N HIS A 22 31.89 -9.24 6.00
CA HIS A 22 32.58 -9.99 4.97
C HIS A 22 32.27 -9.33 3.63
N GLU A 23 33.30 -8.81 2.97
CA GLU A 23 33.17 -8.24 1.63
C GLU A 23 32.73 -9.35 0.66
N ILE A 24 31.47 -9.30 0.22
CA ILE A 24 30.97 -10.18 -0.84
C ILE A 24 31.27 -9.53 -2.18
N VAL A 25 32.36 -9.97 -2.81
CA VAL A 25 32.71 -9.56 -4.18
C VAL A 25 32.05 -10.51 -5.18
N CYS A 26 31.06 -9.99 -5.92
CA CYS A 26 30.36 -10.73 -6.97
C CYS A 26 31.06 -10.57 -8.32
N TYR A 27 31.31 -11.68 -9.02
CA TYR A 27 31.90 -11.67 -10.36
C TYR A 27 30.91 -12.18 -11.42
N SER A 28 30.98 -11.62 -12.62
CA SER A 28 30.24 -12.12 -13.78
C SER A 28 30.71 -13.52 -14.16
N LYS A 29 29.78 -14.42 -14.48
CA LYS A 29 30.11 -15.67 -15.19
C LYS A 29 30.30 -15.48 -16.70
N ASP A 30 29.89 -14.33 -17.23
CA ASP A 30 29.98 -14.00 -18.65
C ASP A 30 31.12 -12.97 -18.86
N PRO A 31 32.25 -13.37 -19.45
CA PRO A 31 33.42 -12.52 -19.61
C PRO A 31 33.26 -11.45 -20.69
N HIS A 32 32.21 -11.51 -21.52
CA HIS A 32 31.98 -10.54 -22.59
C HIS A 32 31.08 -9.37 -22.18
N LYS A 33 30.60 -9.35 -20.93
CA LYS A 33 29.67 -8.33 -20.44
C LYS A 33 30.35 -7.46 -19.38
N GLU A 34 30.80 -6.30 -19.83
CA GLU A 34 31.60 -5.35 -19.05
C GLU A 34 30.87 -4.82 -17.79
N PHE A 35 29.52 -4.83 -17.78
CA PHE A 35 28.69 -4.43 -16.63
C PHE A 35 27.44 -5.33 -16.47
N PRO A 36 27.58 -6.53 -15.87
CA PRO A 36 26.47 -7.43 -15.68
C PRO A 36 25.66 -6.99 -14.45
N LYS A 37 24.57 -6.28 -14.69
CA LYS A 37 23.60 -5.97 -13.63
C LYS A 37 22.76 -7.21 -13.31
N PRO A 38 22.53 -7.54 -12.03
CA PRO A 38 21.69 -8.68 -11.66
C PRO A 38 20.28 -8.52 -12.22
N LYS A 39 19.80 -9.50 -13.00
CA LYS A 39 18.49 -9.42 -13.67
C LYS A 39 17.36 -9.17 -12.67
N GLN A 40 17.40 -9.84 -11.51
CA GLN A 40 16.43 -9.65 -10.42
C GLN A 40 16.40 -8.21 -9.91
N LEU A 41 17.57 -7.56 -9.77
CA LEU A 41 17.66 -6.17 -9.36
C LEU A 41 17.22 -5.22 -10.47
N LEU A 42 17.50 -5.52 -11.74
CA LEU A 42 16.95 -4.77 -12.86
C LEU A 42 15.41 -4.85 -12.90
N TYR A 43 14.84 -6.04 -12.70
CA TYR A 43 13.39 -6.21 -12.61
C TYR A 43 12.82 -5.41 -11.45
N GLN A 44 13.41 -5.50 -10.27
CA GLN A 44 12.95 -4.77 -9.09
C GLN A 44 13.13 -3.25 -9.22
N PHE A 45 14.24 -2.79 -9.78
CA PHE A 45 14.48 -1.38 -10.08
C PHE A 45 13.48 -0.87 -11.11
N PHE A 46 13.09 -1.69 -12.10
CA PHE A 46 12.10 -1.35 -13.11
C PHE A 46 10.66 -1.25 -12.54
N PHE A 47 10.26 -2.22 -11.70
CA PHE A 47 9.00 -2.17 -10.94
C PHE A 47 8.92 -0.94 -10.03
N LEU A 48 10.04 -0.59 -9.40
CA LEU A 48 10.15 0.60 -8.59
C LEU A 48 10.14 1.85 -9.47
N THR A 49 10.84 1.93 -10.60
CA THR A 49 10.86 3.15 -11.43
C THR A 49 9.53 3.51 -12.06
N GLU A 50 8.66 2.57 -12.40
CA GLU A 50 7.30 2.90 -12.90
C GLU A 50 6.43 3.49 -11.79
N SER A 51 6.53 2.94 -10.57
CA SER A 51 5.86 3.52 -9.39
C SER A 51 6.52 4.82 -8.93
N PHE A 52 7.85 4.94 -9.05
CA PHE A 52 8.64 6.11 -8.67
C PHE A 52 8.51 7.24 -9.67
N ASN A 53 8.41 6.99 -10.98
CA ASN A 53 8.22 8.04 -11.99
C ASN A 53 6.84 8.68 -11.85
N CYS A 54 5.81 7.89 -11.51
CA CYS A 54 4.48 8.40 -11.18
C CYS A 54 4.52 9.21 -9.86
N LEU A 55 5.11 8.66 -8.79
CA LEU A 55 5.25 9.35 -7.50
C LEU A 55 6.14 10.61 -7.59
N PHE A 56 7.18 10.58 -8.41
CA PHE A 56 8.14 11.66 -8.60
C PHE A 56 7.58 12.76 -9.50
N GLN A 57 6.78 12.44 -10.52
CA GLN A 57 6.02 13.46 -11.26
C GLN A 57 4.97 14.15 -10.37
N GLU A 58 4.30 13.40 -9.51
CA GLU A 58 3.31 13.89 -8.54
C GLU A 58 3.96 14.75 -7.42
N TYR A 59 5.17 14.38 -6.98
CA TYR A 59 5.99 15.19 -6.07
C TYR A 59 6.55 16.46 -6.74
N LYS A 60 6.90 16.39 -8.02
CA LYS A 60 7.45 17.54 -8.77
C LYS A 60 6.38 18.54 -9.18
N SER A 61 5.14 18.11 -9.41
CA SER A 61 3.99 19.00 -9.67
C SER A 61 3.51 19.71 -8.40
N THR A 62 3.58 19.06 -7.24
CA THR A 62 3.24 19.65 -5.93
C THR A 62 4.29 20.67 -5.46
N LEU A 63 5.58 20.43 -5.71
CA LEU A 63 6.65 21.40 -5.42
C LEU A 63 6.65 22.66 -6.30
N GLN A 64 6.01 22.64 -7.47
CA GLN A 64 5.95 23.82 -8.36
C GLN A 64 4.88 24.84 -7.94
N LEU A 65 4.00 24.50 -6.99
CA LEU A 65 2.97 25.39 -6.47
C LEU A 65 3.44 26.26 -5.29
N GLU A 66 4.65 26.06 -4.76
CA GLU A 66 5.23 26.90 -3.71
C GLU A 66 6.44 27.70 -4.22
N ARG A 67 6.18 28.76 -4.98
CA ARG A 67 7.08 29.92 -5.01
C ARG A 67 6.32 31.24 -5.08
N PRO A 68 6.13 31.91 -3.94
CA PRO A 68 6.20 33.36 -3.90
C PRO A 68 7.68 33.78 -3.80
N SER A 69 8.07 34.73 -4.65
CA SER A 69 9.37 35.40 -4.55
C SER A 69 9.55 36.06 -3.20
N ALA A 70 10.64 35.77 -2.49
CA ALA A 70 11.18 36.65 -1.46
C ALA A 70 12.70 36.47 -1.39
N ASN A 71 13.43 37.47 -1.89
CA ASN A 71 14.85 37.64 -1.62
C ASN A 71 15.02 38.01 -0.13
N VAL A 72 15.67 37.15 0.66
CA VAL A 72 16.15 37.53 2.00
C VAL A 72 17.57 37.02 2.19
N ASN A 73 18.46 37.98 2.45
CA ASN A 73 19.89 37.80 2.74
C ASN A 73 20.11 36.90 3.97
N ILE A 74 21.08 35.99 3.85
CA ILE A 74 21.58 35.18 4.98
C ILE A 74 22.77 35.92 5.61
N ASN A 75 22.62 36.29 6.88
CA ASN A 75 23.73 36.53 7.80
C ASN A 75 23.26 36.09 9.19
N GLY A 76 23.99 35.17 9.83
CA GLY A 76 23.79 34.84 11.25
C GLY A 76 24.14 33.40 11.58
N LYS A 77 25.24 33.23 12.31
CA LYS A 77 25.66 32.01 13.01
C LYS A 77 24.82 31.84 14.26
N ASP A 78 24.52 30.62 14.68
CA ASP A 78 24.16 30.33 16.07
C ASP A 78 24.88 29.06 16.57
N GLU A 79 25.58 29.24 17.69
CA GLU A 79 26.12 28.22 18.58
C GLU A 79 25.19 28.08 19.80
N ASP A 80 25.23 26.88 20.39
CA ASP A 80 25.09 26.58 21.83
C ASP A 80 23.72 26.23 22.47
N ASN A 81 23.89 25.45 23.53
CA ASN A 81 23.07 24.45 24.19
C ASN A 81 22.05 24.99 25.23
N GLY A 82 21.16 24.10 25.69
CA GLY A 82 20.33 24.29 26.88
C GLY A 82 19.72 22.97 27.40
N GLU A 83 20.03 22.66 28.65
CA GLU A 83 19.73 21.48 29.49
C GLU A 83 18.46 21.69 30.36
N TYR A 84 17.79 20.61 30.80
CA TYR A 84 17.19 20.35 32.16
C TYR A 84 16.00 19.35 32.16
N ASP A 85 16.28 18.14 32.69
CA ASP A 85 15.70 17.34 33.79
C ASP A 85 14.19 17.09 34.10
N ASP A 86 14.00 15.91 34.76
CA ASP A 86 12.92 15.40 35.63
C ASP A 86 11.63 14.81 34.99
N GLU A 87 11.02 13.70 35.44
CA GLU A 87 11.12 12.89 36.65
C GLU A 87 10.48 11.49 36.37
N LEU A 88 10.88 10.48 37.14
CA LEU A 88 10.50 9.06 37.05
C LEU A 88 9.19 8.80 37.82
N ASP A 89 8.33 7.91 37.33
CA ASP A 89 7.51 7.10 38.26
C ASP A 89 7.16 5.71 37.70
N ALA A 90 7.62 4.69 38.42
CA ALA A 90 7.47 3.28 38.13
C ALA A 90 6.46 2.65 39.10
N ALA A 91 5.50 1.88 38.58
CA ALA A 91 4.67 0.98 39.39
C ALA A 91 4.72 -0.43 38.80
N ILE A 92 5.29 -1.35 39.57
CA ILE A 92 5.44 -2.78 39.29
C ILE A 92 4.20 -3.52 39.81
N ASN A 93 3.61 -4.38 38.98
CA ASN A 93 2.78 -5.49 39.44
C ASN A 93 3.30 -6.80 38.81
N VAL A 94 3.82 -7.68 39.67
CA VAL A 94 4.29 -9.02 39.34
C VAL A 94 3.12 -9.99 39.35
N ALA A 95 2.93 -10.74 38.26
CA ALA A 95 2.12 -11.96 38.26
C ALA A 95 2.83 -13.09 37.48
N LYS A 96 3.04 -14.17 38.22
CA LYS A 96 3.63 -15.49 37.93
C LYS A 96 3.53 -15.98 36.48
N GLN A 97 4.68 -16.39 35.93
CA GLN A 97 4.78 -17.27 34.77
C GLN A 97 4.20 -18.65 35.12
N ALA A 98 3.13 -19.05 34.44
CA ALA A 98 2.75 -20.44 34.25
C ALA A 98 3.07 -20.82 32.81
N SER A 99 3.81 -21.91 32.64
CA SER A 99 4.14 -22.52 31.36
C SER A 99 2.90 -23.14 30.70
N PRO A 100 2.69 -22.95 29.39
CA PRO A 100 1.84 -23.85 28.61
C PRO A 100 2.69 -24.82 27.78
N LYS A 101 2.18 -26.04 27.74
CA LYS A 101 2.78 -27.25 27.18
C LYS A 101 2.79 -27.22 25.65
N SER A 102 3.72 -28.00 25.11
CA SER A 102 3.84 -28.38 23.70
C SER A 102 2.55 -29.00 23.19
N ASP A 103 1.79 -28.27 22.37
CA ASP A 103 0.77 -28.85 21.49
C ASP A 103 1.28 -28.85 20.05
N THR A 104 1.29 -30.04 19.47
CA THR A 104 1.76 -30.36 18.12
C THR A 104 0.88 -29.66 17.08
N ILE A 105 1.46 -28.76 16.29
CA ILE A 105 0.81 -28.12 15.14
C ILE A 105 0.63 -29.17 14.04
N PRO A 106 -0.60 -29.49 13.58
CA PRO A 106 -0.78 -30.34 12.42
C PRO A 106 -0.27 -29.62 11.16
N MET A 107 0.66 -30.26 10.46
CA MET A 107 1.18 -29.85 9.17
C MET A 107 0.04 -29.83 8.14
N VAL A 108 -0.48 -28.64 7.82
CA VAL A 108 -1.47 -28.46 6.76
C VAL A 108 -0.78 -28.65 5.41
N LYS A 109 -1.20 -29.70 4.70
CA LYS A 109 -0.77 -30.00 3.33
C LYS A 109 -1.18 -28.86 2.38
N PRO A 110 -0.41 -28.57 1.33
CA PRO A 110 -0.78 -27.55 0.35
C PRO A 110 -2.03 -28.02 -0.41
N ALA A 111 -3.11 -27.25 -0.32
CA ALA A 111 -4.34 -27.51 -1.06
C ALA A 111 -4.12 -27.15 -2.54
N THR A 112 -4.01 -28.19 -3.37
CA THR A 112 -4.14 -28.12 -4.83
C THR A 112 -5.62 -28.19 -5.25
N ASN A 113 -5.96 -27.43 -6.31
CA ASN A 113 -7.25 -27.32 -7.00
C ASN A 113 -8.40 -26.65 -6.23
N MET A 114 -8.43 -25.32 -6.28
CA MET A 114 -9.67 -24.56 -6.08
C MET A 114 -10.57 -24.73 -7.31
N ASN A 115 -11.88 -24.96 -7.07
CA ASN A 115 -12.89 -24.98 -8.12
C ASN A 115 -13.03 -23.58 -8.72
N MET A 116 -12.68 -23.41 -10.00
CA MET A 116 -12.77 -22.12 -10.71
C MET A 116 -14.16 -21.49 -10.62
N ASP A 117 -15.21 -22.31 -10.50
CA ASP A 117 -16.60 -21.83 -10.35
C ASP A 117 -16.83 -21.10 -9.02
N SER A 118 -16.18 -21.51 -7.93
CA SER A 118 -16.35 -20.84 -6.63
C SER A 118 -15.68 -19.47 -6.61
N VAL A 119 -14.52 -19.35 -7.26
CA VAL A 119 -13.79 -18.08 -7.38
C VAL A 119 -14.57 -17.08 -8.26
N LEU A 120 -15.17 -17.56 -9.35
CA LEU A 120 -16.05 -16.75 -10.20
C LEU A 120 -17.28 -16.25 -9.40
N GLN A 121 -17.88 -17.11 -8.59
CA GLN A 121 -19.02 -16.74 -7.77
C GLN A 121 -18.65 -15.71 -6.69
N GLU A 122 -17.53 -15.88 -5.98
CA GLU A 122 -17.03 -14.89 -5.01
C GLU A 122 -16.70 -13.55 -5.67
N ASN A 123 -16.10 -13.57 -6.86
CA ASN A 123 -15.82 -12.37 -7.64
C ASN A 123 -17.11 -11.65 -8.04
N ARG A 124 -18.19 -12.36 -8.41
CA ARG A 124 -19.50 -11.74 -8.66
C ARG A 124 -20.06 -11.07 -7.40
N TYR A 125 -19.96 -11.71 -6.24
CA TYR A 125 -20.42 -11.12 -4.98
C TYR A 125 -19.64 -9.84 -4.62
N LEU A 126 -18.32 -9.85 -4.81
CA LEU A 126 -17.49 -8.66 -4.64
C LEU A 126 -17.88 -7.54 -5.61
N LEU A 127 -17.87 -7.83 -6.91
CA LEU A 127 -18.05 -6.83 -7.97
C LEU A 127 -19.48 -6.29 -8.03
N SER A 128 -20.46 -7.01 -7.47
CA SER A 128 -21.82 -6.49 -7.25
C SER A 128 -21.93 -5.48 -6.10
N GLY A 129 -20.85 -5.27 -5.35
CA GLY A 129 -20.83 -4.43 -4.15
C GLY A 129 -21.70 -4.98 -3.01
N LYS A 130 -22.15 -6.24 -3.08
CA LYS A 130 -22.91 -6.91 -2.00
C LYS A 130 -22.00 -7.35 -0.86
N HIS A 131 -20.73 -7.63 -1.15
CA HIS A 131 -19.72 -7.96 -0.16
C HIS A 131 -18.59 -6.94 -0.20
N CYS A 132 -18.18 -6.48 0.99
CA CYS A 132 -17.12 -5.50 1.15
C CYS A 132 -15.84 -6.17 1.65
N LEU A 133 -14.71 -5.60 1.26
CA LEU A 133 -13.40 -6.02 1.70
C LEU A 133 -12.95 -5.22 2.90
N TYR A 134 -12.30 -5.89 3.84
CA TYR A 134 -11.82 -5.30 5.08
C TYR A 134 -10.30 -5.40 5.16
N GLY A 135 -9.66 -4.35 5.67
CA GLY A 135 -8.26 -4.40 6.06
C GLY A 135 -7.94 -3.47 7.23
N GLY A 136 -6.64 -3.26 7.47
CA GLY A 136 -6.11 -2.52 8.62
C GLY A 136 -5.43 -3.42 9.66
N GLY A 137 -5.65 -4.73 9.59
CA GLY A 137 -4.98 -5.72 10.44
C GLY A 137 -5.16 -5.43 11.93
N ILE A 138 -4.06 -5.41 12.68
CA ILE A 138 -4.01 -5.14 14.13
C ILE A 138 -3.81 -3.63 14.42
N GLY A 139 -3.88 -2.78 13.39
CA GLY A 139 -3.78 -1.33 13.54
C GLY A 139 -5.00 -0.72 14.23
N TRP A 140 -4.87 0.54 14.66
CA TRP A 140 -5.99 1.32 15.19
C TRP A 140 -7.07 1.52 14.12
N TRP A 141 -6.68 2.02 12.95
CA TRP A 141 -7.59 2.22 11.82
C TRP A 141 -7.77 0.95 11.02
N LYS A 142 -9.04 0.62 10.78
CA LYS A 142 -9.51 -0.35 9.80
C LYS A 142 -10.12 0.39 8.62
N TYR A 143 -10.27 -0.31 7.51
CA TYR A 143 -10.95 0.24 6.35
C TYR A 143 -11.81 -0.82 5.67
N GLU A 144 -12.91 -0.35 5.11
CA GLU A 144 -13.92 -1.11 4.40
C GLU A 144 -14.00 -0.58 2.97
N PHE A 145 -13.97 -1.49 2.01
CA PHE A 145 -14.10 -1.19 0.59
C PHE A 145 -15.22 -2.00 -0.02
N CYS A 146 -16.29 -1.32 -0.42
CA CYS A 146 -17.41 -1.90 -1.15
C CYS A 146 -17.31 -1.48 -2.62
N PHE A 147 -17.00 -2.44 -3.50
CA PHE A 147 -16.79 -2.17 -4.93
C PHE A 147 -18.02 -1.48 -5.54
N GLY A 148 -17.78 -0.38 -6.26
CA GLY A 148 -18.80 0.43 -6.93
C GLY A 148 -19.70 1.22 -5.97
N LYS A 149 -19.37 1.28 -4.67
CA LYS A 149 -20.20 1.95 -3.66
C LYS A 149 -19.42 2.96 -2.84
N SER A 150 -18.57 2.51 -1.91
CA SER A 150 -17.96 3.38 -0.91
C SER A 150 -16.62 2.84 -0.40
N VAL A 151 -15.81 3.77 0.12
CA VAL A 151 -14.64 3.49 0.94
C VAL A 151 -14.83 4.16 2.29
N ILE A 152 -14.72 3.40 3.37
CA ILE A 152 -14.88 3.88 4.75
C ILE A 152 -13.63 3.54 5.54
N GLN A 153 -13.12 4.48 6.33
CA GLN A 153 -12.16 4.23 7.39
C GLN A 153 -12.89 4.18 8.72
N PHE A 154 -12.57 3.23 9.59
CA PHE A 154 -13.26 3.11 10.87
C PHE A 154 -12.37 2.53 11.97
N HIS A 155 -12.79 2.75 13.21
CA HIS A 155 -12.19 2.14 14.40
C HIS A 155 -13.30 1.77 15.39
N ASP A 156 -13.18 0.60 16.00
CA ASP A 156 -14.07 0.15 17.07
C ASP A 156 -13.36 0.35 18.40
N ASN A 157 -13.92 1.18 19.28
CA ASN A 157 -13.33 1.38 20.60
C ASN A 157 -13.53 0.14 21.49
N SER A 158 -12.90 0.13 22.67
CA SER A 158 -13.01 -0.98 23.63
C SER A 158 -14.43 -1.23 24.16
N GLN A 159 -15.33 -0.26 24.00
CA GLN A 159 -16.75 -0.35 24.38
C GLN A 159 -17.65 -0.81 23.23
N GLY A 160 -17.08 -1.04 22.03
CA GLY A 160 -17.80 -1.48 20.84
C GLY A 160 -18.46 -0.35 20.03
N GLU A 161 -18.23 0.92 20.38
CA GLU A 161 -18.70 2.05 19.58
C GLU A 161 -17.77 2.25 18.38
N ARG A 162 -18.35 2.34 17.18
CA ARG A 162 -17.64 2.47 15.92
C ARG A 162 -17.58 3.93 15.50
N THR A 163 -16.37 4.45 15.36
CA THR A 163 -16.12 5.74 14.69
C THR A 163 -15.87 5.47 13.21
N GLU A 164 -16.59 6.16 12.32
CA GLU A 164 -16.48 5.99 10.88
C GLU A 164 -16.19 7.32 10.18
N ILE A 165 -15.36 7.26 9.14
CA ILE A 165 -15.04 8.37 8.24
C ILE A 165 -15.28 7.87 6.81
N LEU A 166 -16.25 8.48 6.13
CA LEU A 166 -16.48 8.22 4.71
C LEU A 166 -15.34 8.84 3.90
N LEU A 167 -14.53 8.02 3.24
CA LEU A 167 -13.43 8.54 2.42
C LEU A 167 -13.87 8.88 1.00
N GLY A 168 -14.89 8.20 0.47
CA GLY A 168 -15.47 8.52 -0.83
C GLY A 168 -16.55 7.57 -1.29
N LEU A 169 -17.35 8.03 -2.26
CA LEU A 169 -18.41 7.31 -2.95
C LEU A 169 -18.07 7.15 -4.42
N PHE A 170 -18.43 6.00 -5.00
CA PHE A 170 -18.27 5.78 -6.42
C PHE A 170 -19.39 6.48 -7.19
N ASN A 171 -19.02 7.21 -8.23
CA ASN A 171 -19.96 7.76 -9.21
C ASN A 171 -19.38 7.57 -10.61
N LEU A 172 -20.16 6.95 -11.49
CA LEU A 172 -19.72 6.56 -12.83
C LEU A 172 -19.29 7.76 -13.68
N ASP A 173 -20.07 8.84 -13.67
CA ASP A 173 -19.84 9.99 -14.54
C ASP A 173 -18.64 10.81 -14.04
N ILE A 174 -18.54 11.03 -12.72
CA ILE A 174 -17.38 11.67 -12.10
C ILE A 174 -16.10 10.87 -12.39
N HIS A 175 -16.17 9.54 -12.29
CA HIS A 175 -15.02 8.69 -12.56
C HIS A 175 -14.56 8.76 -14.02
N LYS A 176 -15.50 8.72 -14.98
CA LYS A 176 -15.17 8.85 -16.41
C LYS A 176 -14.48 10.18 -16.71
N HIS A 177 -15.05 11.29 -16.23
CA HIS A 177 -14.43 12.61 -16.37
C HIS A 177 -13.04 12.66 -15.75
N TRP A 178 -12.86 12.10 -14.54
CA TRP A 178 -11.55 12.04 -13.90
C TRP A 178 -10.52 11.26 -14.72
N ILE A 179 -10.92 10.14 -15.34
CA ILE A 179 -10.02 9.37 -16.22
C ILE A 179 -9.65 10.15 -17.49
N ASP A 180 -10.58 10.90 -18.06
CA ASP A 180 -10.29 11.72 -19.25
C ASP A 180 -9.34 12.88 -18.93
N ASP A 181 -9.49 13.49 -17.75
CA ASP A 181 -8.58 14.51 -17.23
C ASP A 181 -7.22 13.93 -16.78
N ASN A 182 -7.14 12.61 -16.58
CA ASN A 182 -5.94 11.91 -16.12
C ASN A 182 -5.59 10.72 -17.03
N PRO A 183 -5.12 10.94 -18.27
CA PRO A 183 -4.83 9.88 -19.23
C PRO A 183 -3.85 8.82 -18.71
N GLN A 184 -2.93 9.18 -17.81
CA GLN A 184 -1.99 8.27 -17.15
C GLN A 184 -2.67 7.22 -16.23
N LYS A 185 -3.95 7.40 -15.91
CA LYS A 185 -4.76 6.48 -15.09
C LYS A 185 -5.60 5.53 -15.95
N LYS A 186 -5.62 5.71 -17.29
CA LYS A 186 -6.31 4.80 -18.21
C LYS A 186 -5.68 3.39 -18.10
N PRO A 187 -6.46 2.32 -18.31
CA PRO A 187 -5.91 0.96 -18.30
C PRO A 187 -4.88 0.80 -19.42
N LEU A 188 -3.61 0.63 -19.04
CA LEU A 188 -2.53 0.44 -19.99
C LEU A 188 -2.31 -1.06 -20.20
N LYS A 189 -2.38 -1.49 -21.47
CA LYS A 189 -1.87 -2.79 -21.90
C LYS A 189 -0.34 -2.70 -21.89
N VAL A 190 0.32 -3.42 -21.00
CA VAL A 190 1.79 -3.42 -20.94
C VAL A 190 2.31 -4.13 -22.18
N THR A 191 2.73 -3.36 -23.20
CA THR A 191 3.22 -3.91 -24.47
C THR A 191 4.71 -4.21 -24.46
N PHE A 192 5.49 -3.63 -23.54
CA PHE A 192 6.94 -3.88 -23.43
C PHE A 192 7.41 -3.87 -21.98
N PHE A 193 7.97 -4.99 -21.50
CA PHE A 193 8.73 -5.09 -20.26
C PHE A 193 10.13 -5.63 -20.61
N GLY A 194 11.05 -4.73 -20.98
CA GLY A 194 12.35 -5.11 -21.51
C GLY A 194 12.30 -5.71 -22.93
N LEU A 195 13.09 -6.75 -23.18
CA LEU A 195 13.23 -7.45 -24.49
C LEU A 195 12.22 -8.59 -24.70
N THR A 196 11.23 -8.73 -23.82
CA THR A 196 10.21 -9.78 -23.88
C THR A 196 8.86 -9.14 -24.07
N GLU A 197 8.19 -9.51 -25.17
CA GLU A 197 6.79 -9.24 -25.43
C GLU A 197 5.99 -9.92 -24.30
N ILE A 198 5.41 -9.12 -23.39
CA ILE A 198 4.37 -9.61 -22.50
C ILE A 198 3.08 -9.47 -23.30
N ASP A 199 2.28 -10.54 -23.39
CA ASP A 199 0.88 -10.48 -23.82
C ASP A 199 0.28 -9.20 -23.23
N GLY A 200 -0.15 -8.22 -24.06
CA GLY A 200 -0.58 -6.88 -23.65
C GLY A 200 -1.74 -6.84 -22.65
N ARG A 201 -1.47 -7.30 -21.42
CA ARG A 201 -2.42 -7.57 -20.35
C ARG A 201 -2.44 -6.39 -19.41
N ILE A 202 -3.62 -6.15 -18.85
CA ILE A 202 -3.87 -5.09 -17.89
C ILE A 202 -3.58 -5.63 -16.50
N THR A 203 -2.64 -5.01 -15.78
CA THR A 203 -2.21 -5.44 -14.43
C THR A 203 -2.81 -4.58 -13.33
N GLN A 204 -3.30 -3.39 -13.67
CA GLN A 204 -3.92 -2.45 -12.74
C GLN A 204 -5.01 -1.63 -13.44
N VAL A 205 -6.06 -1.29 -12.68
CA VAL A 205 -6.96 -0.17 -12.98
C VAL A 205 -7.09 0.75 -11.77
N SER A 206 -7.45 2.01 -12.03
CA SER A 206 -7.69 3.02 -10.99
C SER A 206 -9.14 3.48 -11.04
N HIS A 207 -9.83 3.46 -9.90
CA HIS A 207 -11.19 3.99 -9.73
C HIS A 207 -11.18 5.18 -8.79
N LEU A 208 -11.94 6.23 -9.12
CA LEU A 208 -12.11 7.38 -8.24
C LEU A 208 -13.36 7.21 -7.36
N TYR A 209 -13.19 7.39 -6.06
CA TYR A 209 -14.26 7.52 -5.08
C TYR A 209 -14.17 8.93 -4.51
N ALA A 210 -15.19 9.76 -4.74
CA ALA A 210 -15.19 11.18 -4.39
C ALA A 210 -16.37 11.51 -3.47
N GLY A 211 -16.46 12.75 -2.97
CA GLY A 211 -17.60 13.16 -2.16
C GLY A 211 -17.63 12.50 -0.77
N GLY A 212 -16.47 12.29 -0.16
CA GLY A 212 -16.37 11.78 1.20
C GLY A 212 -16.88 12.76 2.27
N ALA A 213 -16.60 12.45 3.53
CA ALA A 213 -16.92 13.32 4.66
C ALA A 213 -16.20 14.68 4.56
N PHE A 214 -16.69 15.67 5.29
CA PHE A 214 -16.03 16.96 5.39
C PHE A 214 -14.61 16.83 5.97
N CYS A 215 -13.66 17.52 5.36
CA CYS A 215 -12.28 17.65 5.83
C CYS A 215 -11.95 19.13 5.94
N GLU A 216 -11.46 19.58 7.09
CA GLU A 216 -11.17 21.00 7.32
C GLU A 216 -10.13 21.58 6.35
N LYS A 217 -9.14 20.77 5.92
CA LYS A 217 -8.02 21.27 5.10
C LYS A 217 -8.31 21.30 3.59
N THR A 218 -9.06 20.34 3.07
CA THR A 218 -9.29 20.18 1.61
C THR A 218 -10.79 20.17 1.25
N ASN A 219 -11.64 20.54 2.20
CA ASN A 219 -13.11 20.44 2.20
C ASN A 219 -13.66 19.02 2.20
N ILE A 220 -13.15 18.10 1.39
CA ILE A 220 -13.77 16.77 1.22
C ILE A 220 -12.75 15.65 1.04
N HIS A 221 -13.03 14.49 1.64
CA HIS A 221 -12.20 13.31 1.43
C HIS A 221 -12.40 12.73 0.01
N SER A 222 -11.34 12.16 -0.56
CA SER A 222 -11.40 11.42 -1.82
C SER A 222 -10.36 10.28 -1.86
N VAL A 223 -10.64 9.22 -2.62
CA VAL A 223 -9.79 8.04 -2.71
C VAL A 223 -9.61 7.58 -4.16
N GLU A 224 -8.37 7.38 -4.57
CA GLU A 224 -8.03 6.55 -5.73
C GLU A 224 -7.91 5.08 -5.29
N VAL A 225 -8.81 4.22 -5.75
CA VAL A 225 -8.74 2.77 -5.52
C VAL A 225 -7.96 2.13 -6.67
N ARG A 226 -6.81 1.53 -6.36
CA ARG A 226 -5.94 0.83 -7.30
C ARG A 226 -6.13 -0.68 -7.18
N ILE A 227 -6.85 -1.27 -8.14
CA ILE A 227 -7.10 -2.71 -8.18
C ILE A 227 -6.00 -3.36 -9.01
N ARG A 228 -5.24 -4.30 -8.41
CA ARG A 228 -4.05 -4.88 -9.02
C ARG A 228 -4.10 -6.41 -9.06
N CYS A 229 -3.77 -6.95 -10.22
CA CYS A 229 -3.37 -8.35 -10.34
C CYS A 229 -2.00 -8.55 -9.70
N ARG A 230 -1.93 -9.39 -8.67
CA ARG A 230 -0.66 -9.76 -8.05
C ARG A 230 -0.62 -11.26 -7.78
N ILE A 231 0.22 -11.96 -8.54
CA ILE A 231 0.48 -13.38 -8.31
C ILE A 231 1.38 -13.51 -7.10
N SER A 232 0.90 -14.21 -6.06
CA SER A 232 1.67 -14.49 -4.85
C SER A 232 1.73 -15.99 -4.61
N LYS A 233 2.77 -16.47 -3.91
CA LYS A 233 2.93 -17.89 -3.56
C LYS A 233 1.93 -18.38 -2.49
N GLY A 234 1.13 -17.47 -1.93
CA GLY A 234 0.13 -17.75 -0.90
C GLY A 234 -1.22 -18.16 -1.50
N SER A 235 -2.30 -18.02 -0.71
CA SER A 235 -3.65 -18.30 -1.20
C SER A 235 -3.99 -17.44 -2.41
N GLN A 236 -4.48 -18.07 -3.48
CA GLN A 236 -4.87 -17.38 -4.73
C GLN A 236 -6.11 -16.48 -4.55
N THR A 237 -6.87 -16.67 -3.48
CA THR A 237 -8.09 -15.90 -3.15
C THR A 237 -7.85 -14.81 -2.12
N ALA A 238 -6.70 -14.82 -1.44
CA ALA A 238 -6.40 -13.78 -0.45
C ALA A 238 -6.30 -12.41 -1.12
N VAL A 239 -6.87 -11.42 -0.46
CA VAL A 239 -6.83 -10.02 -0.92
C VAL A 239 -6.01 -9.23 0.07
N THR A 240 -5.00 -8.54 -0.43
CA THR A 240 -4.22 -7.59 0.36
C THR A 240 -4.78 -6.20 0.12
N LEU A 241 -5.11 -5.51 1.21
CA LEU A 241 -5.51 -4.12 1.16
C LEU A 241 -4.48 -3.27 1.92
N TYR A 242 -4.28 -2.03 1.46
CA TYR A 242 -3.52 -1.02 2.19
C TYR A 242 -4.03 0.37 1.80
N LEU A 243 -3.92 1.31 2.73
CA LEU A 243 -4.37 2.68 2.56
C LEU A 243 -3.19 3.62 2.79
N LEU A 244 -2.98 4.55 1.87
CA LEU A 244 -1.96 5.59 1.94
C LEU A 244 -2.65 6.95 1.88
N GLU A 245 -2.14 7.94 2.61
CA GLU A 245 -2.59 9.33 2.56
C GLU A 245 -1.43 10.21 2.03
N PRO A 246 -1.20 10.25 0.70
CA PRO A 246 -0.13 11.07 0.12
C PRO A 246 -0.33 12.57 0.34
N HIS A 247 -1.58 13.03 0.38
CA HIS A 247 -1.96 14.41 0.73
C HIS A 247 -3.09 14.37 1.74
N THR A 248 -3.20 15.41 2.57
CA THR A 248 -4.25 15.42 3.60
C THR A 248 -5.64 15.23 2.99
N CYS A 249 -6.39 14.26 3.51
CA CYS A 249 -7.73 13.90 3.05
C CYS A 249 -7.82 13.39 1.60
N GLN A 250 -6.70 13.05 0.97
CA GLN A 250 -6.64 12.36 -0.31
C GLN A 250 -5.91 11.05 -0.14
N TYR A 251 -6.54 9.95 -0.53
CA TYR A 251 -6.03 8.62 -0.24
C TYR A 251 -5.80 7.79 -1.49
N ILE A 252 -4.91 6.80 -1.36
CA ILE A 252 -4.75 5.72 -2.31
C ILE A 252 -5.04 4.42 -1.57
N LEU A 253 -6.08 3.70 -2.00
CA LEU A 253 -6.39 2.36 -1.51
C LEU A 253 -5.88 1.33 -2.51
N GLY A 254 -4.88 0.56 -2.13
CA GLY A 254 -4.43 -0.60 -2.92
C GLY A 254 -5.26 -1.82 -2.62
N VAL A 255 -5.72 -2.52 -3.66
CA VAL A 255 -6.49 -3.77 -3.57
C VAL A 255 -5.82 -4.80 -4.46
N GLU A 256 -5.03 -5.70 -3.88
CA GLU A 256 -4.14 -6.60 -4.60
C GLU A 256 -4.53 -8.06 -4.39
N SER A 257 -4.67 -8.83 -5.48
CA SER A 257 -4.90 -10.28 -5.43
C SER A 257 -4.68 -10.92 -6.80
N SER A 258 -4.33 -12.21 -6.83
CA SER A 258 -4.29 -12.99 -8.08
C SER A 258 -5.66 -13.17 -8.72
N ARG A 259 -6.75 -13.08 -7.93
CA ARG A 259 -8.12 -13.24 -8.46
C ARG A 259 -8.54 -12.15 -9.46
N PHE A 260 -7.85 -11.01 -9.47
CA PHE A 260 -8.14 -9.92 -10.39
C PHE A 260 -7.47 -10.08 -11.76
N CYS A 261 -6.53 -11.02 -11.93
CA CYS A 261 -5.73 -11.10 -13.16
C CYS A 261 -6.56 -11.31 -14.43
N GLU A 262 -7.53 -12.22 -14.40
CA GLU A 262 -8.44 -12.44 -15.53
C GLU A 262 -9.51 -11.35 -15.64
N LEU A 263 -10.04 -10.87 -14.51
CA LEU A 263 -11.04 -9.80 -14.49
C LEU A 263 -10.52 -8.50 -15.10
N LEU A 264 -9.24 -8.16 -14.86
CA LEU A 264 -8.66 -6.94 -15.39
C LEU A 264 -8.53 -6.97 -16.92
N GLN A 265 -8.60 -8.13 -17.57
CA GLN A 265 -8.59 -8.21 -19.02
C GLN A 265 -9.94 -7.84 -19.66
N THR A 266 -11.02 -7.75 -18.87
CA THR A 266 -12.37 -7.42 -19.37
C THR A 266 -12.74 -5.94 -19.18
N VAL A 267 -11.80 -5.11 -18.71
CA VAL A 267 -12.07 -3.70 -18.43
C VAL A 267 -12.19 -2.88 -19.71
N ASP A 268 -13.03 -1.85 -19.67
CA ASP A 268 -13.16 -0.89 -20.75
C ASP A 268 -12.06 0.19 -20.73
N GLN A 269 -12.16 1.18 -21.62
CA GLN A 269 -11.22 2.29 -21.70
C GLN A 269 -11.16 3.19 -20.44
N TYR A 270 -12.15 3.10 -19.56
CA TYR A 270 -12.22 3.83 -18.29
C TYR A 270 -11.77 2.97 -17.10
N GLY A 271 -11.41 1.70 -17.32
CA GLY A 271 -11.01 0.79 -16.26
C GLY A 271 -12.18 0.17 -15.51
N LEU A 272 -13.39 0.25 -16.05
CA LEU A 272 -14.59 -0.36 -15.46
C LEU A 272 -14.59 -1.86 -15.72
N ILE A 273 -14.63 -2.65 -14.65
CA ILE A 273 -14.72 -4.11 -14.72
C ILE A 273 -16.15 -4.48 -15.08
N GLN A 274 -16.34 -5.14 -16.22
CA GLN A 274 -17.65 -5.64 -16.63
C GLN A 274 -17.99 -6.90 -15.83
N LEU A 275 -19.16 -6.89 -15.18
CA LEU A 275 -19.75 -8.08 -14.59
C LEU A 275 -20.20 -9.00 -15.74
N PRO A 276 -19.85 -10.29 -15.76
CA PRO A 276 -20.42 -11.20 -16.74
C PRO A 276 -21.94 -11.28 -16.55
N GLU A 277 -22.68 -10.90 -17.59
CA GLU A 277 -24.13 -11.09 -17.66
C GLU A 277 -24.45 -12.60 -17.57
N VAL A 278 -25.52 -12.93 -16.85
CA VAL A 278 -26.00 -14.31 -16.61
C VAL A 278 -26.83 -14.78 -17.79
#